data_AF-A0A9N7MTG6-F1
#
_entry.id   AF-A0A9N7MTG6-F1
#
_cell.length_a   1.000
_cell.length_b   1.000
_cell.length_c   1.000
_cell.angle_alpha   90.00
_cell.angle_beta   90.00
_cell.angle_gamma   90.00
#
_symmetry.space_group_name_H-M   'P 1'
#
loop_
_entity.id
_entity.type
_entity.pdbx_description
1 polymer ?
#
loop_
_entity_poly.entity_id
_entity_poly.type
_entity_poly.pdbx_seq_one_letter_code
_entity_poly.pdbx_strand_id
1 'polypeptide(L)'
;MGDYVVQNHNVELGVPNEEFTITNIDVDPLPFGVIPTNEQIAAEDHRRRTLIDRVPNMNNLDAAQRELRYHDVLTRVNGVAQLPQGLMHLFEDILQTTQNMEQTQLETLESLQDHQGRLQNHQHRLEDHLAMLQDHHALIQGAFEAIHRANQRITTLLEVMTARSRNKQFRRRQMNVHLAILPKVYAGHPFPVPEPVQGVNIDMGGYLVGDMPPNGLMPLTNNEFATMLKQDLPILRRRLRAIYWFYNDADLEIPPDATEERCNEGVECVRMFICP
;
A
#
# COMPACT_ATOMS: atom_id res chain seq x y z
N MET A 1 82.65 40.06 22.28
CA MET A 1 82.46 41.04 21.19
C MET A 1 82.87 40.35 19.90
N GLY A 2 82.00 40.00 18.96
CA GLY A 2 80.57 40.23 18.87
C GLY A 2 79.87 39.03 18.24
N ASP A 3 78.58 38.92 18.50
CA ASP A 3 77.67 37.94 17.94
C ASP A 3 77.51 38.15 16.43
N TYR A 4 77.42 37.06 15.67
CA TYR A 4 76.73 37.05 14.40
C TYR A 4 75.72 35.90 14.40
N VAL A 5 74.46 36.29 14.57
CA VAL A 5 73.27 35.45 14.44
C VAL A 5 72.89 35.41 12.96
N VAL A 6 72.72 34.21 12.41
CA VAL A 6 71.92 34.01 11.19
C VAL A 6 70.87 32.94 11.50
N GLN A 7 69.64 33.41 11.67
CA GLN A 7 68.45 32.58 11.81
C GLN A 7 68.14 31.94 10.46
N ASN A 8 68.08 30.61 10.42
CA ASN A 8 67.30 29.90 9.42
C ASN A 8 66.25 29.08 10.18
N HIS A 9 65.02 29.57 10.18
CA HIS A 9 63.86 28.93 10.80
C HIS A 9 63.68 27.52 10.20
N ASN A 10 63.48 26.55 11.09
CA ASN A 10 62.87 25.22 10.87
C ASN A 10 63.74 23.98 11.15
N VAL A 11 64.62 24.00 12.17
CA VAL A 11 64.81 22.82 13.04
C VAL A 11 65.28 23.25 14.44
N GLU A 12 64.35 23.48 15.39
CA GLU A 12 64.70 23.52 16.81
C GLU A 12 64.78 22.07 17.31
N LEU A 13 65.97 21.46 17.21
CA LEU A 13 66.24 20.13 17.81
C LEU A 13 66.43 20.27 19.32
N GLY A 14 65.36 20.62 20.04
CA GLY A 14 65.31 20.68 21.51
C GLY A 14 65.41 19.28 22.14
N VAL A 15 66.50 18.56 21.90
CA VAL A 15 66.78 17.25 22.50
C VAL A 15 68.00 17.38 23.40
N PRO A 16 67.85 17.39 24.75
CA PRO A 16 68.98 17.37 25.65
C PRO A 16 69.58 15.95 25.67
N ASN A 17 70.80 15.80 25.17
CA ASN A 17 71.68 14.68 25.50
C ASN A 17 72.73 15.19 26.50
N GLU A 18 73.00 14.43 27.55
CA GLU A 18 73.68 14.88 28.78
C GLU A 18 75.14 15.38 28.62
N GLU A 19 75.72 15.43 27.41
CA GLU A 19 77.13 15.88 27.25
C GLU A 19 77.43 16.85 26.08
N PHE A 20 76.50 17.18 25.17
CA PHE A 20 76.75 18.26 24.17
C PHE A 20 75.46 18.75 23.47
N THR A 21 75.46 20.02 23.07
CA THR A 21 74.44 20.64 22.20
C THR A 21 75.02 20.81 20.80
N ILE A 22 74.44 20.16 19.78
CA ILE A 22 74.76 20.49 18.38
C ILE A 22 73.99 21.76 18.03
N THR A 23 74.68 22.89 17.97
CA THR A 23 74.06 24.19 17.68
C THR A 23 73.97 24.48 16.18
N ASN A 24 74.84 23.91 15.34
CA ASN A 24 74.77 24.01 13.88
C ASN A 24 75.59 22.91 13.16
N ILE A 25 75.20 22.56 11.94
CA ILE A 25 76.07 21.88 10.95
C ILE A 25 76.04 22.77 9.70
N ASP A 26 77.14 23.45 9.41
CA ASP A 26 77.23 24.39 8.29
C ASP A 26 77.13 23.66 6.96
N VAL A 27 75.99 23.84 6.27
CA VAL A 27 75.83 23.49 4.86
C VAL A 27 75.18 24.69 4.17
N ASP A 28 75.83 25.17 3.12
CA ASP A 28 75.35 26.33 2.37
C ASP A 28 73.91 26.11 1.89
N PRO A 29 73.01 27.09 2.04
CA PRO A 29 71.65 26.97 1.57
C PRO A 29 71.63 26.86 0.05
N LEU A 30 71.08 25.75 -0.46
CA LEU A 30 70.90 25.54 -1.89
C LEU A 30 69.77 26.45 -2.42
N PRO A 31 70.06 27.37 -3.36
CA PRO A 31 69.02 28.20 -3.97
C PRO A 31 68.00 27.33 -4.72
N PHE A 32 66.72 27.74 -4.70
CA PHE A 32 65.69 27.08 -5.49
C PHE A 32 66.02 27.15 -6.99
N GLY A 33 65.93 26.02 -7.69
CA GLY A 33 66.09 25.93 -9.15
C GLY A 33 67.54 25.79 -9.67
N VAL A 34 68.55 25.74 -8.80
CA VAL A 34 69.96 25.53 -9.20
C VAL A 34 70.32 24.05 -9.04
N ILE A 35 71.03 23.48 -10.04
CA ILE A 35 71.56 22.11 -9.97
C ILE A 35 72.70 22.09 -8.94
N PRO A 36 72.60 21.29 -7.86
CA PRO A 36 73.65 21.18 -6.85
C PRO A 36 74.96 20.69 -7.46
N THR A 37 76.08 21.29 -7.06
CA THR A 37 77.42 20.82 -7.42
C THR A 37 77.78 19.53 -6.64
N ASN A 38 78.74 18.76 -7.15
CA ASN A 38 79.21 17.54 -6.46
C ASN A 38 79.70 17.82 -5.03
N GLU A 39 80.29 18.99 -4.79
CA GLU A 39 80.72 19.43 -3.46
C GLU A 39 79.52 19.69 -2.53
N GLN A 40 78.44 20.27 -3.05
CA GLN A 40 77.20 20.48 -2.29
C GLN A 40 76.46 19.17 -1.99
N ILE A 41 76.50 18.20 -2.91
CA ILE A 41 75.94 16.85 -2.69
C ILE A 41 76.74 16.13 -1.58
N ALA A 42 78.08 16.21 -1.65
CA ALA A 42 78.95 15.61 -0.65
C ALA A 42 78.78 16.27 0.73
N ALA A 43 78.59 17.60 0.78
CA ALA A 43 78.30 18.33 2.01
C ALA A 43 76.95 17.92 2.64
N GLU A 44 75.91 17.72 1.83
CA GLU A 44 74.60 17.30 2.33
C GLU A 44 74.58 15.82 2.77
N ASP A 45 75.28 14.92 2.06
CA ASP A 45 75.48 13.53 2.52
C ASP A 45 76.29 13.48 3.82
N HIS A 46 77.32 14.32 3.95
CA HIS A 46 78.08 14.45 5.19
C HIS A 46 77.18 14.91 6.35
N ARG A 47 76.39 15.99 6.17
CA ARG A 47 75.40 16.46 7.16
C ARG A 47 74.42 15.36 7.55
N ARG A 48 73.89 14.63 6.57
CA ARG A 48 72.96 13.51 6.80
C ARG A 48 73.58 12.43 7.69
N ARG A 49 74.81 12.01 7.42
CA ARG A 49 75.52 11.00 8.22
C ARG A 49 75.86 11.50 9.61
N THR A 50 76.33 12.74 9.74
CA THR A 50 76.61 13.36 11.04
C THR A 50 75.35 13.42 11.92
N LEU A 51 74.19 13.72 11.33
CA LEU A 51 72.92 13.71 12.06
C LEU A 51 72.47 12.30 12.47
N ILE A 52 72.74 11.27 11.68
CA ILE A 52 72.48 9.87 12.04
C ILE A 52 73.37 9.44 13.21
N ASP A 53 74.67 9.74 13.13
CA ASP A 53 75.66 9.27 14.12
C ASP A 53 75.59 10.03 15.45
N ARG A 54 75.23 11.32 15.41
CA ARG A 54 75.27 12.20 16.59
C ARG A 54 73.91 12.46 17.23
N VAL A 55 72.81 12.13 16.57
CA VAL A 55 71.43 12.30 17.10
C VAL A 55 70.67 10.97 17.04
N PRO A 56 71.02 10.00 17.93
CA PRO A 56 70.45 8.65 17.89
C PRO A 56 68.94 8.58 18.16
N ASN A 57 68.35 9.62 18.77
CA ASN A 57 66.93 9.72 19.10
C ASN A 57 66.22 10.86 18.35
N MET A 58 66.51 11.02 17.06
CA MET A 58 65.82 11.98 16.20
C MET A 58 64.34 11.62 16.05
N ASN A 59 63.43 12.58 16.22
CA ASN A 59 62.00 12.32 16.03
C ASN A 59 61.68 12.02 14.55
N ASN A 60 60.56 11.34 14.31
CA ASN A 60 60.20 10.88 12.96
C ASN A 60 59.98 12.03 11.95
N LEU A 61 59.57 13.22 12.42
CA LEU A 61 59.33 14.38 11.56
C LEU A 61 60.65 14.95 11.05
N ASP A 62 61.63 15.13 11.95
CA ASP A 62 62.97 15.63 11.63
C ASP A 62 63.75 14.60 10.79
N ALA A 63 63.57 13.31 11.07
CA ALA A 63 64.12 12.23 10.26
C ALA A 63 63.56 12.24 8.83
N ALA A 64 62.23 12.41 8.68
CA ALA A 64 61.59 12.50 7.37
C ALA A 64 62.03 13.75 6.60
N GLN A 65 62.13 14.91 7.27
CA GLN A 65 62.56 16.17 6.66
C GLN A 65 64.03 16.12 6.21
N ARG A 66 64.88 15.42 6.96
CA ARG A 66 66.26 15.13 6.56
C ARG A 66 66.33 14.31 5.27
N GLU A 67 65.60 13.19 5.20
CA GLU A 67 65.59 12.35 4.00
C GLU A 67 64.97 13.07 2.79
N LEU A 68 63.91 13.86 3.00
CA LEU A 68 63.30 14.67 1.94
C LEU A 68 64.27 15.71 1.36
N ARG A 69 65.07 16.38 2.20
CA ARG A 69 66.10 17.32 1.70
C ARG A 69 67.18 16.63 0.89
N TYR A 70 67.71 15.50 1.37
CA TYR A 70 68.70 14.74 0.63
C TYR A 70 68.13 14.21 -0.70
N HIS A 71 66.88 13.75 -0.69
CA HIS A 71 66.18 13.34 -1.90
C HIS A 71 65.96 14.50 -2.88
N ASP A 72 65.59 15.70 -2.41
CA ASP A 72 65.46 16.90 -3.25
C ASP A 72 66.78 17.29 -3.93
N VAL A 73 67.91 17.20 -3.21
CA VAL A 73 69.25 17.41 -3.80
C VAL A 73 69.53 16.39 -4.90
N LEU A 74 69.24 15.11 -4.67
CA LEU A 74 69.46 14.06 -5.65
C LEU A 74 68.49 14.13 -6.85
N THR A 75 67.22 14.48 -6.63
CA THR A 75 66.23 14.64 -7.72
C THR A 75 66.51 15.87 -8.56
N ARG A 76 67.11 16.94 -8.03
CA ARG A 76 67.57 18.07 -8.86
C ARG A 76 68.76 17.71 -9.74
N VAL A 77 69.67 16.88 -9.24
CA VAL A 77 70.80 16.35 -10.02
C VAL A 77 70.32 15.36 -11.09
N ASN A 78 69.36 14.50 -10.74
CA ASN A 78 68.76 13.54 -11.65
C ASN A 78 67.63 14.12 -12.52
N GLY A 79 67.16 15.34 -12.25
CA GLY A 79 66.06 16.01 -12.95
C GLY A 79 66.42 16.46 -14.37
N VAL A 80 67.68 16.31 -14.78
CA VAL A 80 68.15 16.47 -16.16
C VAL A 80 68.14 15.13 -16.91
N ALA A 81 67.90 14.00 -16.24
CA ALA A 81 67.65 12.74 -16.92
C ALA A 81 66.20 12.73 -17.43
N GLN A 82 66.03 12.63 -18.75
CA GLN A 82 64.72 12.34 -19.35
C GLN A 82 64.09 11.15 -18.61
N LEU A 83 62.83 11.29 -18.18
CA LEU A 83 62.05 10.19 -17.66
C LEU A 83 62.18 9.00 -18.63
N PRO A 84 62.58 7.80 -18.17
CA PRO A 84 62.65 6.62 -19.01
C PRO A 84 61.34 6.45 -19.80
N GLN A 85 61.41 6.23 -21.12
CA GLN A 85 60.23 6.13 -21.98
C GLN A 85 59.17 5.14 -21.45
N GLY A 86 59.59 4.07 -20.77
CA GLY A 86 58.67 3.13 -20.11
C GLY A 86 57.82 3.74 -18.99
N LEU A 87 58.33 4.73 -18.24
CA LEU A 87 57.54 5.45 -17.24
C LEU A 87 56.56 6.44 -17.90
N MET A 88 56.93 7.06 -19.02
CA MET A 88 56.03 7.93 -19.78
C MET A 88 54.84 7.14 -20.34
N HIS A 89 55.08 5.95 -20.91
CA HIS A 89 54.02 5.07 -21.36
C HIS A 89 53.11 4.61 -20.22
N LEU A 90 53.67 4.28 -19.05
CA LEU A 90 52.86 3.96 -17.86
C LEU A 90 51.97 5.12 -17.43
N PHE A 91 52.48 6.36 -17.44
CA PHE A 91 51.65 7.53 -17.12
C PHE A 91 50.53 7.74 -18.14
N GLU A 92 50.81 7.56 -19.43
CA GLU A 92 49.82 7.68 -20.50
C GLU A 92 48.74 6.59 -20.42
N ASP A 93 49.14 5.35 -20.15
CA ASP A 93 48.22 4.21 -19.91
C ASP A 93 47.35 4.45 -18.68
N ILE A 94 47.92 4.95 -17.57
CA ILE A 94 47.15 5.31 -16.37
C ILE A 94 46.15 6.41 -16.70
N LEU A 95 46.56 7.45 -17.44
CA LEU A 95 45.68 8.56 -17.79
C LEU A 95 44.51 8.09 -18.66
N GLN A 96 44.80 7.29 -19.69
CA GLN A 96 43.79 6.72 -20.57
C GLN A 96 42.84 5.78 -19.82
N THR A 97 43.38 4.93 -18.94
CA THR A 97 42.58 4.02 -18.11
C THR A 97 41.65 4.80 -17.18
N THR A 98 42.14 5.89 -16.61
CA THR A 98 41.35 6.76 -15.71
C THR A 98 40.21 7.43 -16.46
N GLN A 99 40.47 7.97 -17.66
CA GLN A 99 39.43 8.57 -18.52
C GLN A 99 38.38 7.54 -18.95
N ASN A 100 38.81 6.34 -19.34
CA ASN A 100 37.89 5.26 -19.70
C ASN A 100 37.01 4.85 -18.51
N MET A 101 37.57 4.81 -17.30
CA MET A 101 36.81 4.53 -16.08
C MET A 101 35.80 5.64 -15.76
N GLU A 102 36.17 6.92 -15.88
CA GLU A 102 35.26 8.05 -15.69
C GLU A 102 34.09 8.01 -16.67
N GLN A 103 34.36 7.74 -17.94
CA GLN A 103 33.31 7.60 -18.95
C GLN A 103 32.39 6.42 -18.64
N THR A 104 32.94 5.27 -18.28
CA THR A 104 32.15 4.08 -17.88
C THR A 104 31.29 4.38 -16.64
N GLN A 105 31.80 5.16 -15.68
CA GLN A 105 31.04 5.59 -14.50
C GLN A 105 29.86 6.50 -14.88
N LEU A 106 30.05 7.41 -15.82
CA LEU A 106 28.97 8.28 -16.31
C LEU A 106 27.89 7.48 -17.04
N GLU A 107 28.27 6.58 -17.95
CA GLU A 107 27.34 5.74 -18.69
C GLU A 107 26.55 4.80 -17.76
N THR A 108 27.20 4.26 -16.71
CA THR A 108 26.51 3.42 -15.71
C THR A 108 25.56 4.23 -14.84
N LEU A 109 25.91 5.46 -14.46
CA LEU A 109 25.01 6.38 -13.75
C LEU A 109 23.77 6.74 -14.57
N GLU A 110 23.93 7.04 -15.86
CA GLU A 110 22.81 7.34 -16.75
C GLU A 110 21.89 6.12 -16.93
N SER A 111 22.48 4.93 -17.14
CA SER A 111 21.75 3.67 -17.25
C SER A 111 20.94 3.35 -15.97
N LEU A 112 21.52 3.58 -14.79
CA LEU A 112 20.83 3.41 -13.52
C LEU A 112 19.65 4.38 -13.38
N GLN A 113 19.82 5.63 -13.83
CA GLN A 113 18.76 6.63 -13.80
C GLN A 113 17.60 6.29 -14.74
N ASP A 114 17.88 5.80 -15.95
CA ASP A 114 16.83 5.31 -16.87
C ASP A 114 16.11 4.10 -16.27
N HIS A 115 16.86 3.14 -15.71
CA HIS A 115 16.28 1.98 -15.07
C HIS A 115 15.36 2.36 -13.90
N GLN A 116 15.78 3.33 -13.07
CA GLN A 116 14.96 3.86 -11.98
C GLN A 116 13.66 4.49 -12.50
N GLY A 117 13.72 5.26 -13.60
CA GLY A 117 12.52 5.83 -14.23
C GLY A 117 11.56 4.76 -14.75
N ARG A 118 12.08 3.68 -15.35
CA ARG A 118 11.26 2.54 -15.79
C ARG A 118 10.60 1.82 -14.61
N LEU A 119 11.33 1.62 -13.51
CA LEU A 119 10.77 0.99 -12.30
C LEU A 119 9.64 1.83 -11.70
N GLN A 120 9.79 3.15 -11.63
CA GLN A 120 8.72 4.06 -11.17
C GLN A 120 7.48 3.98 -12.08
N ASN A 121 7.67 3.98 -13.40
CA ASN A 121 6.57 3.81 -14.34
C ASN A 121 5.88 2.44 -14.19
N HIS A 122 6.65 1.37 -13.98
CA HIS A 122 6.07 0.06 -13.73
C HIS A 122 5.29 0.02 -12.42
N GLN A 123 5.81 0.65 -11.35
CA GLN A 123 5.12 0.75 -10.08
C GLN A 123 3.78 1.48 -10.22
N HIS A 124 3.75 2.62 -10.90
CA HIS A 124 2.52 3.37 -11.12
C HIS A 124 1.47 2.55 -11.90
N ARG A 125 1.89 1.82 -12.95
CA ARG A 125 1.00 0.93 -13.71
C ARG A 125 0.46 -0.23 -12.87
N LEU A 126 1.24 -0.74 -11.92
CA LEU A 126 0.77 -1.78 -10.99
C LEU A 126 -0.27 -1.23 -10.02
N GLU A 127 -0.10 -0.01 -9.53
CA GLU A 127 -1.07 0.67 -8.68
C GLU A 127 -2.40 0.91 -9.43
N ASP A 128 -2.33 1.36 -10.68
CA ASP A 128 -3.52 1.53 -11.54
C ASP A 128 -4.25 0.21 -11.78
N HIS A 129 -3.52 -0.87 -12.10
CA HIS A 129 -4.11 -2.19 -12.27
C HIS A 129 -4.75 -2.71 -10.98
N LEU A 130 -4.15 -2.43 -9.82
CA LEU A 130 -4.69 -2.85 -8.54
C LEU A 130 -6.00 -2.11 -8.21
N ALA A 131 -6.08 -0.81 -8.49
CA ALA A 131 -7.32 -0.04 -8.36
C ALA A 131 -8.42 -0.60 -9.28
N MET A 132 -8.09 -0.87 -10.54
CA MET A 132 -9.05 -1.46 -11.50
C MET A 132 -9.56 -2.84 -11.03
N LEU A 133 -8.69 -3.67 -10.47
CA LEU A 133 -9.09 -4.98 -9.93
C LEU A 133 -10.04 -4.85 -8.73
N GLN A 134 -9.84 -3.84 -7.88
CA GLN A 134 -10.74 -3.56 -6.77
C GLN A 134 -12.13 -3.12 -7.26
N ASP A 135 -12.19 -2.26 -8.28
CA ASP A 135 -13.45 -1.84 -8.89
C ASP A 135 -14.20 -3.01 -9.53
N HIS A 136 -13.48 -3.85 -10.29
CA HIS A 136 -14.07 -5.08 -10.85
C HIS A 136 -14.57 -6.03 -9.75
N HIS A 137 -13.86 -6.14 -8.63
CA HIS A 137 -14.29 -6.97 -7.51
C HIS A 137 -15.61 -6.48 -6.92
N ALA A 138 -15.75 -5.17 -6.69
CA ALA A 138 -16.99 -4.57 -6.19
C ALA A 138 -18.17 -4.78 -7.16
N LEU A 139 -17.93 -4.63 -8.47
CA LEU A 139 -18.95 -4.90 -9.49
C LEU A 139 -19.41 -6.37 -9.48
N ILE A 140 -18.46 -7.31 -9.39
CA ILE A 140 -18.75 -8.74 -9.33
C ILE A 140 -19.56 -9.07 -8.07
N GLN A 141 -19.19 -8.54 -6.91
CA GLN A 141 -19.95 -8.72 -5.67
C GLN A 141 -21.39 -8.21 -5.81
N GLY A 142 -21.58 -7.01 -6.36
CA GLY A 142 -22.92 -6.46 -6.60
C GLY A 142 -23.76 -7.31 -7.56
N ALA A 143 -23.14 -7.87 -8.61
CA ALA A 143 -23.81 -8.78 -9.53
C ALA A 143 -24.24 -10.09 -8.85
N PHE A 144 -23.39 -10.68 -8.00
CA PHE A 144 -23.72 -11.88 -7.24
C PHE A 144 -24.92 -11.67 -6.32
N GLU A 145 -24.96 -10.57 -5.59
CA GLU A 145 -26.10 -10.25 -4.74
C GLU A 145 -27.40 -10.05 -5.53
N ALA A 146 -27.32 -9.39 -6.69
CA ALA A 146 -28.48 -9.21 -7.57
C ALA A 146 -29.01 -10.55 -8.09
N ILE A 147 -28.12 -11.47 -8.50
CA ILE A 147 -28.48 -12.82 -8.92
C ILE A 147 -29.10 -13.60 -7.74
N HIS A 148 -28.53 -13.48 -6.55
CA HIS A 148 -29.06 -14.16 -5.36
C HIS A 148 -30.49 -13.70 -5.05
N ARG A 149 -30.74 -12.38 -5.05
CA ARG A 149 -32.08 -11.81 -4.87
C ARG A 149 -33.07 -12.27 -5.96
N ALA A 150 -32.61 -12.34 -7.21
CA ALA A 150 -33.44 -12.82 -8.33
C ALA A 150 -33.82 -14.30 -8.16
N ASN A 151 -32.85 -15.15 -7.79
CA ASN A 151 -33.08 -16.57 -7.53
C ASN A 151 -34.07 -16.79 -6.37
N GLN A 152 -33.92 -16.05 -5.27
CA GLN A 152 -34.87 -16.10 -4.15
C GLN A 152 -36.29 -15.77 -4.64
N ARG A 153 -36.45 -14.70 -5.41
CA ARG A 153 -37.76 -14.32 -5.98
C ARG A 153 -38.33 -15.39 -6.91
N ILE A 154 -37.50 -16.01 -7.74
CA ILE A 154 -37.95 -17.10 -8.63
C ILE A 154 -38.44 -18.29 -7.81
N THR A 155 -37.70 -18.72 -6.80
CA THR A 155 -38.10 -19.81 -5.90
C THR A 155 -39.44 -19.49 -5.21
N THR A 156 -39.58 -18.30 -4.64
CA THR A 156 -40.83 -17.86 -4.02
C THR A 156 -41.99 -17.86 -5.01
N LEU A 157 -41.79 -17.39 -6.24
CA LEU A 157 -42.83 -17.40 -7.27
C LEU A 157 -43.23 -18.84 -7.65
N LEU A 158 -42.27 -19.76 -7.75
CA LEU A 158 -42.55 -21.18 -8.00
C LEU A 158 -43.38 -21.80 -6.86
N GLU A 159 -43.07 -21.48 -5.60
CA GLU A 159 -43.84 -21.90 -4.44
C GLU A 159 -45.27 -21.35 -4.48
N VAL A 160 -45.44 -20.06 -4.81
CA VAL A 160 -46.75 -19.43 -5.00
C VAL A 160 -47.55 -20.12 -6.10
N MET A 161 -46.94 -20.36 -7.26
CA MET A 161 -47.59 -21.03 -8.39
C MET A 161 -48.01 -22.46 -8.02
N THR A 162 -47.15 -23.18 -7.30
CA THR A 162 -47.42 -24.54 -6.82
C THR A 162 -48.58 -24.56 -5.82
N ALA A 163 -48.57 -23.65 -4.84
CA ALA A 163 -49.64 -23.50 -3.86
C ALA A 163 -50.98 -23.14 -4.52
N ARG A 164 -50.99 -22.15 -5.44
CA ARG A 164 -52.20 -21.78 -6.21
C ARG A 164 -52.72 -22.95 -7.06
N SER A 165 -51.84 -23.69 -7.72
CA SER A 165 -52.21 -24.89 -8.50
C SER A 165 -52.89 -25.95 -7.63
N ARG A 166 -52.29 -26.25 -6.46
CA ARG A 166 -52.84 -27.18 -5.47
C ARG A 166 -54.20 -26.72 -4.96
N ASN A 167 -54.32 -25.44 -4.58
CA ASN A 167 -55.57 -24.85 -4.10
C ASN A 167 -56.68 -24.93 -5.15
N LYS A 168 -56.36 -24.64 -6.42
CA LYS A 168 -57.30 -24.74 -7.54
C LYS A 168 -57.77 -26.16 -7.77
N GLN A 169 -56.89 -27.15 -7.65
CA GLN A 169 -57.26 -28.56 -7.74
C GLN A 169 -58.21 -28.97 -6.61
N PHE A 170 -57.93 -28.53 -5.39
CA PHE A 170 -58.76 -28.82 -4.21
C PHE A 170 -60.15 -28.20 -4.32
N ARG A 171 -60.23 -26.94 -4.78
CA ARG A 171 -61.48 -26.24 -5.08
C ARG A 171 -62.31 -26.99 -6.11
N ARG A 172 -61.72 -27.41 -7.24
CA ARG A 172 -62.41 -28.16 -8.30
C ARG A 172 -62.98 -29.49 -7.83
N ARG A 173 -62.30 -30.16 -6.90
CA ARG A 173 -62.71 -31.45 -6.33
C ARG A 173 -63.60 -31.33 -5.09
N GLN A 174 -63.96 -30.10 -4.69
CA GLN A 174 -64.74 -29.81 -3.48
C GLN A 174 -64.18 -30.48 -2.22
N MET A 175 -62.85 -30.65 -2.15
CA MET A 175 -62.22 -31.26 -0.99
C MET A 175 -62.17 -30.25 0.14
N ASN A 176 -62.67 -30.65 1.32
CA ASN A 176 -62.58 -29.83 2.52
C ASN A 176 -61.21 -30.01 3.18
N VAL A 177 -60.20 -29.39 2.59
CA VAL A 177 -58.79 -29.48 3.03
C VAL A 177 -58.22 -28.09 3.23
N HIS A 178 -57.19 -27.98 4.09
CA HIS A 178 -56.46 -26.74 4.28
C HIS A 178 -55.82 -26.29 2.96
N LEU A 179 -56.09 -25.04 2.58
CA LEU A 179 -55.44 -24.36 1.49
C LEU A 179 -53.97 -24.13 1.82
N ALA A 180 -53.11 -24.31 0.82
CA ALA A 180 -51.73 -23.91 0.90
C ALA A 180 -51.66 -22.37 0.94
N ILE A 181 -51.01 -21.84 1.97
CA ILE A 181 -50.78 -20.41 2.10
C ILE A 181 -49.64 -19.99 1.16
N LEU A 182 -49.67 -18.75 0.70
CA LEU A 182 -48.67 -18.20 -0.21
C LEU A 182 -47.55 -17.50 0.57
N PRO A 183 -46.27 -17.71 0.25
CA PRO A 183 -45.19 -16.91 0.82
C PRO A 183 -45.24 -15.47 0.32
N LYS A 184 -44.55 -14.56 1.01
CA LYS A 184 -44.44 -13.14 0.67
C LYS A 184 -43.63 -12.94 -0.61
N VAL A 185 -44.19 -12.27 -1.62
CA VAL A 185 -43.55 -12.06 -2.93
C VAL A 185 -42.90 -10.67 -3.04
N TYR A 186 -43.50 -9.66 -2.42
CA TYR A 186 -43.04 -8.28 -2.50
C TYR A 186 -42.30 -7.87 -1.25
N ALA A 187 -41.15 -7.22 -1.43
CA ALA A 187 -40.35 -6.68 -0.36
C ALA A 187 -41.05 -5.49 0.33
N GLY A 188 -40.68 -5.26 1.59
CA GLY A 188 -41.16 -4.13 2.38
C GLY A 188 -42.63 -4.25 2.79
N HIS A 189 -43.13 -3.19 3.40
CA HIS A 189 -44.50 -3.09 3.92
C HIS A 189 -45.10 -1.73 3.53
N PRO A 190 -46.42 -1.67 3.23
CA PRO A 190 -47.07 -0.44 2.77
C PRO A 190 -47.14 0.66 3.84
N PHE A 191 -47.00 0.29 5.12
CA PHE A 191 -46.96 1.22 6.25
C PHE A 191 -46.13 0.61 7.41
N PRO A 192 -45.61 1.42 8.35
CA PRO A 192 -44.58 0.96 9.29
C PRO A 192 -45.09 0.02 10.38
N VAL A 193 -46.35 0.12 10.80
CA VAL A 193 -46.92 -0.66 11.92
C VAL A 193 -48.11 -1.47 11.44
N PRO A 194 -48.10 -2.81 11.57
CA PRO A 194 -49.25 -3.63 11.22
C PRO A 194 -50.44 -3.36 12.14
N GLU A 195 -51.66 -3.49 11.60
CA GLU A 195 -52.85 -3.50 12.44
C GLU A 195 -52.86 -4.75 13.33
N PRO A 196 -53.17 -4.63 14.64
CA PRO A 196 -53.18 -5.77 15.53
C PRO A 196 -54.34 -6.70 15.19
N VAL A 197 -54.04 -7.99 15.05
CA VAL A 197 -55.03 -9.06 14.82
C VAL A 197 -55.03 -9.98 16.04
N GLN A 198 -56.20 -10.18 16.63
CA GLN A 198 -56.35 -11.00 17.82
C GLN A 198 -55.85 -12.43 17.57
N GLY A 199 -54.96 -12.92 18.44
CA GLY A 199 -54.41 -14.28 18.33
C GLY A 199 -53.33 -14.47 17.26
N VAL A 200 -52.91 -13.39 16.59
CA VAL A 200 -51.84 -13.41 15.59
C VAL A 200 -50.64 -12.64 16.12
N ASN A 201 -49.50 -13.31 16.24
CA ASN A 201 -48.24 -12.65 16.58
C ASN A 201 -47.55 -12.16 15.31
N ILE A 202 -47.60 -10.86 15.07
CA ILE A 202 -46.96 -10.23 13.91
C ILE A 202 -45.62 -9.66 14.37
N ASP A 203 -44.52 -10.20 13.83
CA ASP A 203 -43.19 -9.72 14.12
C ASP A 203 -42.93 -8.40 13.39
N MET A 204 -42.48 -7.38 14.13
CA MET A 204 -42.07 -6.09 13.58
C MET A 204 -40.63 -6.11 13.05
N GLY A 205 -39.88 -7.21 13.27
CA GLY A 205 -38.53 -7.45 12.76
C GLY A 205 -38.41 -7.54 11.23
N GLY A 206 -39.56 -7.53 10.52
CA GLY A 206 -39.65 -7.40 9.07
C GLY A 206 -39.67 -8.75 8.36
N TYR A 207 -40.74 -8.99 7.59
CA TYR A 207 -40.87 -10.19 6.77
C TYR A 207 -40.15 -10.00 5.43
N LEU A 208 -39.29 -10.96 5.08
CA LEU A 208 -38.54 -11.00 3.83
C LEU A 208 -39.33 -11.73 2.74
N VAL A 209 -38.86 -11.60 1.49
CA VAL A 209 -39.41 -12.35 0.36
C VAL A 209 -39.18 -13.84 0.60
N GLY A 210 -40.23 -14.65 0.46
CA GLY A 210 -40.21 -16.08 0.78
C GLY A 210 -40.77 -16.44 2.16
N ASP A 211 -40.93 -15.47 3.06
CA ASP A 211 -41.47 -15.75 4.39
C ASP A 211 -42.95 -16.13 4.32
N MET A 212 -43.36 -17.03 5.22
CA MET A 212 -44.75 -17.41 5.40
C MET A 212 -45.46 -16.42 6.32
N PRO A 213 -46.76 -16.12 6.09
CA PRO A 213 -47.50 -15.26 6.98
C PRO A 213 -47.63 -15.89 8.37
N PRO A 214 -47.76 -15.05 9.41
CA PRO A 214 -48.07 -15.50 10.75
C PRO A 214 -49.24 -16.46 10.81
N ASN A 215 -49.13 -17.47 11.67
CA ASN A 215 -50.20 -18.41 11.93
C ASN A 215 -51.47 -17.66 12.36
N GLY A 216 -52.60 -18.00 11.74
CA GLY A 216 -53.89 -17.36 12.00
C GLY A 216 -54.13 -16.05 11.25
N LEU A 217 -53.15 -15.48 10.55
CA LEU A 217 -53.38 -14.28 9.72
C LEU A 217 -54.29 -14.64 8.53
N MET A 218 -53.90 -15.66 7.77
CA MET A 218 -54.61 -16.11 6.56
C MET A 218 -55.65 -17.19 6.88
N PRO A 219 -56.87 -17.10 6.33
CA PRO A 219 -57.84 -18.18 6.40
C PRO A 219 -57.36 -19.39 5.57
N LEU A 220 -57.47 -20.58 6.15
CA LEU A 220 -57.00 -21.85 5.55
C LEU A 220 -58.12 -22.68 4.95
N THR A 221 -59.38 -22.39 5.29
CA THR A 221 -60.53 -23.18 4.87
C THR A 221 -61.69 -22.28 4.46
N ASN A 222 -62.63 -22.81 3.66
CA ASN A 222 -63.85 -22.07 3.29
C ASN A 222 -64.68 -21.66 4.52
N ASN A 223 -64.66 -22.47 5.59
CA ASN A 223 -65.33 -22.14 6.84
C ASN A 223 -64.66 -20.95 7.55
N GLU A 224 -63.33 -20.84 7.49
CA GLU A 224 -62.62 -19.68 8.04
C GLU A 224 -62.91 -18.40 7.24
N PHE A 225 -63.01 -18.48 5.91
CA PHE A 225 -63.49 -17.37 5.10
C PHE A 225 -64.92 -16.94 5.48
N ALA A 226 -65.83 -17.91 5.63
CA ALA A 226 -67.20 -17.62 6.05
C ALA A 226 -67.28 -17.06 7.48
N THR A 227 -66.37 -17.47 8.36
CA THR A 227 -66.26 -16.93 9.72
C THR A 227 -65.72 -15.51 9.70
N MET A 228 -64.75 -15.23 8.83
CA MET A 228 -64.19 -13.90 8.64
C MET A 228 -65.24 -12.89 8.17
N LEU A 229 -66.13 -13.27 7.24
CA LEU A 229 -67.25 -12.44 6.79
C LEU A 229 -68.30 -12.15 7.89
N LYS A 230 -68.34 -12.92 8.97
CA LYS A 230 -69.25 -12.71 10.10
C LYS A 230 -68.64 -11.87 11.23
N GLN A 231 -67.38 -11.45 11.09
CA GLN A 231 -66.71 -10.64 12.10
C GLN A 231 -67.23 -9.21 12.08
N ASP A 232 -67.20 -8.54 13.23
CA ASP A 232 -67.51 -7.11 13.32
C ASP A 232 -66.58 -6.31 12.39
N LEU A 233 -67.14 -5.28 11.74
CA LEU A 233 -66.44 -4.46 10.75
C LEU A 233 -65.04 -3.98 11.21
N PRO A 234 -64.84 -3.47 12.45
CA PRO A 234 -63.50 -3.06 12.88
C PRO A 234 -62.50 -4.21 12.95
N ILE A 235 -62.95 -5.42 13.30
CA ILE A 235 -62.10 -6.61 13.41
C ILE A 235 -61.73 -7.10 12.01
N LEU A 236 -62.73 -7.21 11.13
CA LEU A 236 -62.54 -7.61 9.73
C LEU A 236 -61.56 -6.67 9.01
N ARG A 237 -61.77 -5.35 9.15
CA ARG A 237 -60.91 -4.34 8.53
C ARG A 237 -59.47 -4.44 9.01
N ARG A 238 -59.22 -4.55 10.32
CA ARG A 238 -57.86 -4.71 10.87
C ARG A 238 -57.18 -5.95 10.30
N ARG A 239 -57.90 -7.09 10.25
CA ARG A 239 -57.35 -8.32 9.70
C ARG A 239 -56.98 -8.20 8.23
N LEU A 240 -57.85 -7.64 7.40
CA LEU A 240 -57.55 -7.42 5.98
C LEU A 240 -56.37 -6.47 5.77
N ARG A 241 -56.29 -5.39 6.56
CA ARG A 241 -55.15 -4.47 6.51
C ARG A 241 -53.85 -5.11 6.97
N ALA A 242 -53.89 -6.01 7.95
CA ALA A 242 -52.71 -6.80 8.34
C ALA A 242 -52.29 -7.79 7.23
N ILE A 243 -53.24 -8.38 6.50
CA ILE A 243 -52.95 -9.21 5.32
C ILE A 243 -52.29 -8.37 4.22
N TYR A 244 -52.85 -7.20 3.90
CA TYR A 244 -52.25 -6.26 2.95
C TYR A 244 -50.86 -5.82 3.39
N TRP A 245 -50.68 -5.51 4.68
CA TRP A 245 -49.40 -5.15 5.25
C TRP A 245 -48.34 -6.24 5.05
N PHE A 246 -48.73 -7.50 5.28
CA PHE A 246 -47.84 -8.64 5.10
C PHE A 246 -47.47 -8.85 3.62
N TYR A 247 -48.44 -8.86 2.70
CA TYR A 247 -48.17 -9.20 1.30
C TYR A 247 -47.67 -8.02 0.45
N ASN A 248 -48.00 -6.78 0.83
CA ASN A 248 -47.70 -5.57 0.06
C ASN A 248 -48.14 -5.68 -1.42
N ASP A 249 -49.33 -6.23 -1.64
CA ASP A 249 -49.92 -6.43 -2.97
C ASP A 249 -51.11 -5.49 -3.14
N ALA A 250 -51.13 -4.71 -4.23
CA ALA A 250 -52.18 -3.73 -4.52
C ALA A 250 -53.56 -4.38 -4.66
N ASP A 251 -53.64 -5.64 -5.11
CA ASP A 251 -54.91 -6.37 -5.21
C ASP A 251 -55.54 -6.66 -3.83
N LEU A 252 -54.76 -6.56 -2.77
CA LEU A 252 -55.18 -6.76 -1.38
C LEU A 252 -55.38 -5.45 -0.62
N GLU A 253 -55.24 -4.29 -1.28
CA GLU A 253 -55.29 -2.99 -0.62
C GLU A 253 -56.67 -2.71 0.00
N ILE A 254 -56.64 -2.36 1.30
CA ILE A 254 -57.81 -2.00 2.08
C ILE A 254 -57.58 -0.67 2.82
N PRO A 255 -58.39 0.37 2.52
CA PRO A 255 -58.34 1.65 3.21
C PRO A 255 -58.63 1.55 4.73
N PRO A 256 -58.08 2.48 5.55
CA PRO A 256 -58.30 2.51 7.01
C PRO A 256 -59.78 2.72 7.41
N ASP A 257 -60.55 3.35 6.53
CA ASP A 257 -61.95 3.71 6.67
C ASP A 257 -62.89 2.86 5.79
N ALA A 258 -62.39 1.73 5.26
CA ALA A 258 -63.14 0.84 4.38
C ALA A 258 -64.53 0.46 4.93
N THR A 259 -65.57 0.63 4.11
CA THR A 259 -66.94 0.24 4.42
C THR A 259 -67.08 -1.29 4.54
N GLU A 260 -68.21 -1.75 5.08
CA GLU A 260 -68.52 -3.19 5.15
C GLU A 260 -68.49 -3.85 3.77
N GLU A 261 -69.10 -3.21 2.78
CA GLU A 261 -69.08 -3.66 1.37
C GLU A 261 -67.64 -3.82 0.86
N ARG A 262 -66.77 -2.81 1.07
CA ARG A 262 -65.37 -2.88 0.65
C ARG A 262 -64.58 -3.95 1.40
N CYS A 263 -64.87 -4.17 2.67
CA CYS A 263 -64.26 -5.25 3.43
C CYS A 263 -64.71 -6.64 2.93
N ASN A 264 -65.98 -6.81 2.56
CA ASN A 264 -66.49 -8.04 1.98
C ASN A 264 -65.84 -8.33 0.62
N GLU A 265 -65.70 -7.33 -0.24
CA GLU A 265 -64.88 -7.41 -1.46
C GLU A 265 -63.43 -7.80 -1.15
N GLY A 266 -62.84 -7.21 -0.10
CA GLY A 266 -61.49 -7.54 0.35
C GLY A 266 -61.32 -9.02 0.72
N VAL A 267 -62.31 -9.64 1.37
CA VAL A 267 -62.28 -11.08 1.66
C VAL A 267 -62.30 -11.90 0.36
N GLU A 268 -63.08 -11.46 -0.63
CA GLU A 268 -63.12 -12.08 -1.95
C GLU A 268 -61.79 -11.92 -2.70
N CYS A 269 -61.15 -10.75 -2.62
CA CYS A 269 -59.80 -10.52 -3.12
C CYS A 269 -58.79 -11.48 -2.46
N VAL A 270 -58.83 -11.65 -1.14
CA VAL A 270 -57.97 -12.61 -0.42
C VAL A 270 -58.23 -14.05 -0.91
N ARG A 271 -59.50 -14.42 -1.14
CA ARG A 271 -59.88 -15.75 -1.64
C ARG A 271 -59.31 -15.99 -3.04
N MET A 272 -59.46 -15.03 -3.94
CA MET A 272 -58.93 -15.07 -5.31
C MET A 272 -57.40 -15.03 -5.33
N PHE A 273 -56.78 -14.30 -4.40
CA PHE A 273 -55.34 -14.23 -4.25
C PHE A 273 -54.72 -15.59 -3.92
N ILE A 274 -55.33 -16.35 -3.00
CA ILE A 274 -54.89 -17.71 -2.61
C ILE A 274 -55.26 -18.75 -3.68
N CYS A 275 -56.42 -18.60 -4.31
CA CYS A 275 -57.00 -19.59 -5.22
C CYS A 275 -57.74 -18.91 -6.38
N PRO A 276 -57.01 -18.45 -7.41
CA PRO A 276 -57.61 -17.84 -8.60
C PRO A 276 -58.45 -18.85 -9.40
#